data_AF-A0A9E9LXQ8-F1
#
_entry.id   AF-A0A9E9LXQ8-F1
#
_cell.length_a   1.000
_cell.length_b   1.000
_cell.length_c   1.000
_cell.angle_alpha   90.00
_cell.angle_beta   90.00
_cell.angle_gamma   90.00
#
_symmetry.space_group_name_H-M   'P 1'
#
loop_
_entity.id
_entity.type
_entity.pdbx_description
1 polymer ?
#
loop_
_entity_poly.entity_id
_entity_poly.type
_entity_poly.pdbx_seq_one_letter_code
_entity_poly.pdbx_strand_id
1 'polypeptide(L)'
;MIKESGVTGKTGIFRLIALLLCTVPGMPMVAYAQKTPVSAPFSLPAWVQAVGTVVAILVAIAIMGWQCRSHRRLDESREKRQMAREQEHESAEMRSLLCSARHELAFFYMSYKEGAGEMLEQISGDGYLEHIVPVEHERYYIYPICASNIGKVKDAKLGMHILFAYTVQIKFIETMKWNNNLLRWLRDARKRQMEYKDAESIRTQKELETDLKVHVPKMVAAFDEMEVATKTIMEYINEDGTINPRSKHKLHSRYYFLNSPQSVRYR
;
A
#
# COMPACT_ATOMS: atom_id res chain seq x y z
N MET A 1 4.33 -27.83 -2.59
CA MET A 1 5.60 -28.17 -3.26
C MET A 1 6.74 -27.45 -2.55
N ILE A 2 7.42 -28.13 -1.63
CA ILE A 2 8.56 -27.59 -0.88
C ILE A 2 9.82 -27.95 -1.67
N LYS A 3 10.53 -26.93 -2.15
CA LYS A 3 11.75 -27.09 -2.94
C LYS A 3 12.93 -27.16 -1.97
N GLU A 4 13.32 -28.37 -1.58
CA GLU A 4 14.57 -28.62 -0.88
C GLU A 4 15.76 -28.35 -1.82
N SER A 5 16.29 -27.13 -1.78
CA SER A 5 17.53 -26.78 -2.49
C SER A 5 18.48 -26.08 -1.52
N GLY A 6 19.21 -26.86 -0.74
CA GLY A 6 20.06 -26.30 0.30
C GLY A 6 21.14 -27.22 0.88
N VAL A 7 21.58 -28.28 0.17
CA VAL A 7 22.67 -29.14 0.67
C VAL A 7 23.57 -29.64 -0.47
N THR A 8 24.23 -28.74 -1.20
CA THR A 8 25.27 -29.15 -2.18
C THR A 8 26.64 -28.53 -1.93
N GLY A 9 26.76 -27.53 -1.05
CA GLY A 9 28.05 -26.92 -0.70
C GLY A 9 28.92 -27.79 0.22
N LYS A 10 28.33 -28.39 1.27
CA LYS A 10 29.09 -29.22 2.23
C LYS A 10 29.55 -30.56 1.62
N THR A 11 28.80 -31.12 0.69
CA THR A 11 29.14 -32.40 0.04
C THR A 11 30.40 -32.32 -0.83
N GLY A 12 30.74 -31.15 -1.37
CA GLY A 12 31.97 -30.97 -2.16
C GLY A 12 33.24 -31.07 -1.33
N ILE A 13 33.28 -30.40 -0.17
CA ILE A 13 34.41 -30.44 0.75
C ILE A 13 34.56 -31.84 1.36
N PHE A 14 33.46 -32.48 1.76
CA PHE A 14 33.49 -33.87 2.25
C PHE A 14 33.97 -34.86 1.17
N ARG A 15 33.63 -34.66 -0.11
CA ARG A 15 34.14 -35.50 -1.21
C ARG A 15 35.62 -35.26 -1.49
N LEU A 16 36.11 -34.02 -1.37
CA LEU A 16 37.51 -33.70 -1.59
C LEU A 16 38.41 -34.15 -0.42
N ILE A 17 37.92 -33.98 0.82
CA ILE A 17 38.55 -34.55 2.03
C ILE A 17 38.48 -36.08 1.99
N ALA A 18 37.37 -36.68 1.56
CA ALA A 18 37.29 -38.13 1.37
C ALA A 18 38.23 -38.62 0.26
N LEU A 19 38.42 -37.89 -0.84
CA LEU A 19 39.41 -38.21 -1.88
C LEU A 19 40.85 -38.10 -1.36
N LEU A 20 41.17 -37.06 -0.57
CA LEU A 20 42.48 -36.92 0.08
C LEU A 20 42.71 -37.98 1.18
N LEU A 21 41.68 -38.31 1.95
CA LEU A 21 41.71 -39.37 2.97
C LEU A 21 41.63 -40.78 2.36
N CYS A 22 41.25 -40.94 1.09
CA CYS A 22 41.34 -42.21 0.37
C CYS A 22 42.68 -42.38 -0.35
N THR A 23 43.41 -41.30 -0.67
CA THR A 23 44.75 -41.41 -1.27
C THR A 23 45.86 -41.62 -0.24
N VAL A 24 45.73 -41.11 0.99
CA VAL A 24 46.74 -41.31 2.06
C VAL A 24 46.82 -42.78 2.59
N PRO A 25 45.72 -43.54 2.76
CA PRO A 25 45.75 -44.97 3.04
C PRO A 25 45.82 -45.85 1.78
N GLY A 26 45.81 -45.28 0.57
CA GLY A 26 45.99 -46.04 -0.67
C GLY A 26 47.44 -46.50 -0.92
N MET A 27 48.43 -45.81 -0.34
CA MET A 27 49.84 -46.19 -0.48
C MET A 27 50.21 -47.52 0.19
N PRO A 28 49.71 -47.90 1.40
CA PRO A 28 49.97 -49.24 1.92
C PRO A 28 49.26 -50.34 1.12
N MET A 29 48.16 -50.06 0.39
CA MET A 29 47.45 -51.09 -0.37
C MET A 29 48.13 -51.44 -1.71
N VAL A 30 48.74 -50.46 -2.38
CA VAL A 30 49.58 -50.72 -3.57
C VAL A 30 50.88 -51.45 -3.17
N ALA A 31 51.45 -51.13 -1.99
CA ALA A 31 52.58 -51.86 -1.44
C ALA A 31 52.23 -53.31 -1.03
N TYR A 32 50.98 -53.58 -0.64
CA TYR A 32 50.53 -54.94 -0.26
C TYR A 32 50.15 -55.81 -1.47
N ALA A 33 49.76 -55.21 -2.61
CA ALA A 33 49.39 -55.94 -3.82
C ALA A 33 50.60 -56.41 -4.67
N GLN A 34 51.79 -55.87 -4.43
CA GLN A 34 53.03 -56.33 -5.05
C GLN A 34 53.85 -57.16 -4.04
N LYS A 35 53.59 -58.47 -3.98
CA LYS A 35 54.56 -59.45 -3.43
C LYS A 35 55.77 -59.55 -4.36
N THR A 36 56.64 -58.54 -4.39
CA THR A 36 57.96 -58.64 -5.02
C THR A 36 59.05 -58.58 -3.95
N PRO A 37 60.08 -59.43 -4.04
CA PRO A 37 61.18 -59.46 -3.09
C PRO A 37 61.92 -58.11 -3.07
N VAL A 38 62.19 -57.63 -1.85
CA VAL A 38 62.92 -56.41 -1.53
C VAL A 38 64.38 -56.56 -1.98
N SER A 39 64.68 -56.24 -3.23
CA SER A 39 66.05 -56.09 -3.72
C SER A 39 66.12 -55.26 -5.01
N ALA A 40 65.78 -53.97 -4.91
CA ALA A 40 66.24 -52.94 -5.84
C ALA A 40 66.18 -51.56 -5.15
N PRO A 41 67.30 -50.84 -4.99
CA PRO A 41 67.34 -49.52 -4.37
C PRO A 41 66.92 -48.44 -5.40
N PHE A 42 65.71 -48.56 -5.94
CA PHE A 42 65.03 -47.41 -6.55
C PHE A 42 64.04 -46.86 -5.53
N SER A 43 64.59 -46.34 -4.43
CA SER A 43 63.84 -45.42 -3.59
C SER A 43 63.53 -44.20 -4.47
N LEU A 44 62.29 -44.11 -4.92
CA LEU A 44 61.76 -42.85 -5.42
C LEU A 44 62.15 -41.79 -4.39
N PRO A 45 62.91 -40.76 -4.78
CA PRO A 45 63.58 -39.94 -3.79
C PRO A 45 62.55 -39.31 -2.87
N ALA A 46 62.72 -39.41 -1.55
CA ALA A 46 61.79 -38.87 -0.56
C ALA A 46 61.48 -37.38 -0.78
N TRP A 47 62.37 -36.64 -1.46
CA TRP A 47 62.17 -35.26 -1.86
C TRP A 47 61.04 -35.07 -2.88
N VAL A 48 60.78 -36.03 -3.79
CA VAL A 48 59.69 -35.96 -4.78
C VAL A 48 58.33 -35.97 -4.09
N GLN A 49 58.18 -36.82 -3.07
CA GLN A 49 56.96 -36.87 -2.25
C GLN A 49 56.76 -35.56 -1.48
N ALA A 50 57.82 -35.02 -0.89
CA ALA A 50 57.77 -33.74 -0.18
C ALA A 50 57.41 -32.56 -1.09
N VAL A 51 57.95 -32.51 -2.33
CA VAL A 51 57.59 -31.48 -3.31
C VAL A 51 56.14 -31.64 -3.78
N GLY A 52 55.69 -32.88 -4.02
CA GLY A 52 54.31 -33.16 -4.42
C GLY A 52 53.27 -32.71 -3.40
N THR A 53 53.53 -32.90 -2.10
CA THR A 53 52.60 -32.47 -1.04
C THR A 53 52.53 -30.94 -0.92
N VAL A 54 53.66 -30.24 -1.04
CA VAL A 54 53.69 -28.76 -1.02
C VAL A 54 52.89 -28.20 -2.20
N VAL A 55 53.09 -28.72 -3.42
CA VAL A 55 52.34 -28.29 -4.60
C VAL A 55 50.84 -28.56 -4.43
N ALA A 56 50.46 -29.74 -3.91
CA ALA A 56 49.07 -30.08 -3.68
C ALA A 56 48.39 -29.13 -2.67
N ILE A 57 49.09 -28.76 -1.59
CA ILE A 57 48.59 -27.79 -0.60
C ILE A 57 48.39 -26.41 -1.24
N LEU A 58 49.35 -25.93 -2.04
CA LEU A 58 49.23 -24.65 -2.74
C LEU A 58 48.04 -24.61 -3.71
N VAL A 59 47.84 -25.69 -4.47
CA VAL A 59 46.68 -25.83 -5.36
C VAL A 59 45.36 -25.84 -4.57
N ALA A 60 45.31 -26.56 -3.45
CA ALA A 60 44.12 -26.59 -2.58
C ALA A 60 43.77 -25.20 -2.02
N ILE A 61 44.76 -24.43 -1.55
CA ILE A 61 44.58 -23.06 -1.06
C ILE A 61 44.08 -22.15 -2.20
N ALA A 62 44.65 -22.28 -3.41
CA ALA A 62 44.23 -21.49 -4.56
C ALA A 62 42.76 -21.77 -4.96
N ILE A 63 42.36 -23.04 -4.99
CA ILE A 63 40.97 -23.44 -5.27
C ILE A 63 40.03 -22.93 -4.18
N MET A 64 40.39 -23.07 -2.91
CA MET A 64 39.59 -22.56 -1.79
C MET A 64 39.43 -21.04 -1.86
N GLY A 65 40.51 -20.30 -2.14
CA GLY A 65 40.48 -18.86 -2.32
C GLY A 65 39.58 -18.42 -3.49
N TRP A 66 39.63 -19.15 -4.61
CA TRP A 66 38.78 -18.90 -5.77
C TRP A 66 37.30 -19.21 -5.48
N GLN A 67 37.00 -20.34 -4.84
CA GLN A 67 35.65 -20.71 -4.44
C GLN A 67 35.06 -19.70 -3.44
N CYS A 68 35.81 -19.28 -2.41
CA CYS A 68 35.37 -18.26 -1.47
C CYS A 68 35.04 -16.93 -2.16
N ARG A 69 35.88 -16.48 -3.11
CA ARG A 69 35.60 -15.26 -3.88
C ARG A 69 34.37 -15.42 -4.78
N SER A 70 34.18 -16.58 -5.39
CA SER A 70 33.02 -16.87 -6.26
C SER A 70 31.71 -16.92 -5.46
N HIS A 71 31.72 -17.57 -4.30
CA HIS A 71 30.57 -17.60 -3.38
C HIS A 71 30.18 -16.22 -2.88
N ARG A 72 31.15 -15.39 -2.45
CA ARG A 72 30.86 -13.99 -2.05
C ARG A 72 30.16 -13.20 -3.15
N ARG A 73 30.61 -13.31 -4.41
CA ARG A 73 29.96 -12.62 -5.54
C ARG A 73 28.54 -13.12 -5.80
N LEU A 74 28.30 -14.42 -5.64
CA LEU A 74 26.96 -15.00 -5.78
C LEU A 74 26.03 -14.53 -4.66
N ASP A 75 26.53 -14.47 -3.43
CA ASP A 75 25.76 -14.01 -2.26
C ASP A 75 25.44 -12.51 -2.39
N GLU A 76 26.41 -11.67 -2.76
CA GLU A 76 26.18 -10.25 -3.07
C GLU A 76 25.16 -10.04 -4.20
N SER A 77 25.21 -10.88 -5.24
CA SER A 77 24.24 -10.80 -6.34
C SER A 77 22.83 -11.23 -5.91
N ARG A 78 22.73 -12.25 -5.05
CA ARG A 78 21.46 -12.70 -4.47
C ARG A 78 20.84 -11.65 -3.57
N GLU A 79 21.64 -11.06 -2.70
CA GLU A 79 21.22 -10.00 -1.79
C GLU A 79 20.71 -8.78 -2.56
N LYS A 80 21.45 -8.30 -3.56
CA LYS A 80 20.99 -7.20 -4.43
C LYS A 80 19.67 -7.51 -5.15
N ARG A 81 19.50 -8.74 -5.65
CA ARG A 81 18.25 -9.17 -6.30
C ARG A 81 17.10 -9.25 -5.30
N GLN A 82 17.37 -9.67 -4.07
CA GLN A 82 16.37 -9.73 -3.02
C GLN A 82 15.92 -8.33 -2.62
N MET A 83 16.84 -7.40 -2.36
CA MET A 83 16.52 -6.00 -2.08
C MET A 83 15.69 -5.36 -3.21
N ALA A 84 16.06 -5.61 -4.48
CA ALA A 84 15.30 -5.09 -5.62
C ALA A 84 13.87 -5.64 -5.68
N ARG A 85 13.67 -6.93 -5.38
CA ARG A 85 12.33 -7.55 -5.32
C ARG A 85 11.50 -7.03 -4.16
N GLU A 86 12.11 -6.85 -2.99
CA GLU A 86 11.44 -6.29 -1.82
C GLU A 86 10.99 -4.84 -2.09
N GLN A 87 11.85 -4.03 -2.71
CA GLN A 87 11.50 -2.67 -3.12
C GLN A 87 10.39 -2.64 -4.18
N GLU A 88 10.43 -3.55 -5.15
CA GLU A 88 9.37 -3.69 -6.15
C GLU A 88 8.03 -4.10 -5.51
N HIS A 89 8.06 -5.04 -4.57
CA HIS A 89 6.89 -5.48 -3.82
C HIS A 89 6.28 -4.35 -2.99
N GLU A 90 7.08 -3.62 -2.22
CA GLU A 90 6.64 -2.45 -1.45
C GLU A 90 6.02 -1.38 -2.37
N SER A 91 6.63 -1.16 -3.54
CA SER A 91 6.08 -0.21 -4.53
C SER A 91 4.76 -0.68 -5.14
N ALA A 92 4.58 -1.99 -5.33
CA ALA A 92 3.34 -2.57 -5.85
C ALA A 92 2.22 -2.50 -4.83
N GLU A 93 2.50 -2.82 -3.56
CA GLU A 93 1.57 -2.67 -2.44
C GLU A 93 1.11 -1.22 -2.29
N MET A 94 2.04 -0.26 -2.33
CA MET A 94 1.72 1.16 -2.25
C MET A 94 0.85 1.61 -3.42
N ARG A 95 1.15 1.18 -4.65
CA ARG A 95 0.29 1.47 -5.82
C ARG A 95 -1.10 0.87 -5.67
N SER A 96 -1.20 -0.38 -5.23
CA SER A 96 -2.48 -1.04 -4.98
C SER A 96 -3.31 -0.28 -3.95
N LEU A 97 -2.68 0.19 -2.87
CA LEU A 97 -3.31 1.00 -1.84
C LEU A 97 -3.83 2.34 -2.40
N LEU A 98 -2.99 3.07 -3.13
CA LEU A 98 -3.35 4.36 -3.72
C LEU A 98 -4.49 4.21 -4.75
N CYS A 99 -4.43 3.17 -5.58
CA CYS A 99 -5.49 2.81 -6.52
C CYS A 99 -6.80 2.51 -5.79
N SER A 100 -6.76 1.69 -4.73
CA SER A 100 -7.94 1.33 -3.93
C SER A 100 -8.56 2.56 -3.27
N ALA A 101 -7.75 3.45 -2.68
CA ALA A 101 -8.23 4.68 -2.09
C ALA A 101 -8.84 5.64 -3.13
N ARG A 102 -8.21 5.78 -4.31
CA ARG A 102 -8.77 6.55 -5.43
C ARG A 102 -10.14 6.00 -5.83
N HIS A 103 -10.27 4.69 -6.02
CA HIS A 103 -11.51 4.07 -6.45
C HIS A 103 -12.61 4.18 -5.42
N GLU A 104 -12.32 3.98 -4.13
CA GLU A 104 -13.31 4.17 -3.06
C GLU A 104 -13.83 5.61 -3.04
N LEU A 105 -12.92 6.60 -3.01
CA LEU A 105 -13.30 8.02 -3.01
C LEU A 105 -14.11 8.40 -4.26
N ALA A 106 -13.68 7.92 -5.44
CA ALA A 106 -14.37 8.19 -6.70
C ALA A 106 -15.77 7.55 -6.73
N PHE A 107 -15.90 6.31 -6.27
CA PHE A 107 -17.17 5.59 -6.20
C PHE A 107 -18.19 6.34 -5.33
N PHE A 108 -17.78 6.81 -4.14
CA PHE A 108 -18.65 7.60 -3.28
C PHE A 108 -19.07 8.91 -3.90
N TYR A 109 -18.12 9.66 -4.47
CA TYR A 109 -18.44 10.91 -5.14
C TYR A 109 -19.42 10.71 -6.29
N MET A 110 -19.21 9.71 -7.17
CA MET A 110 -20.12 9.45 -8.29
C MET A 110 -21.51 9.05 -7.80
N SER A 111 -21.60 8.15 -6.82
CA SER A 111 -22.87 7.69 -6.26
C SER A 111 -23.69 8.84 -5.68
N TYR A 112 -23.04 9.76 -4.97
CA TYR A 112 -23.73 10.93 -4.44
C TYR A 112 -24.01 11.99 -5.49
N LYS A 113 -23.15 12.16 -6.48
CA LYS A 113 -23.36 13.12 -7.57
C LYS A 113 -24.61 12.77 -8.39
N GLU A 114 -24.72 11.51 -8.82
CA GLU A 114 -25.86 11.02 -9.62
C GLU A 114 -27.18 11.02 -8.84
N GLY A 115 -27.13 11.05 -7.49
CA GLY A 115 -28.31 11.13 -6.64
C GLY A 115 -28.52 12.52 -6.03
N ALA A 116 -27.89 12.73 -4.87
CA ALA A 116 -28.06 13.95 -4.07
C ALA A 116 -27.52 15.20 -4.78
N GLY A 117 -26.46 15.08 -5.58
CA GLY A 117 -25.84 16.20 -6.30
C GLY A 117 -26.82 16.84 -7.28
N GLU A 118 -27.43 16.04 -8.16
CA GLU A 118 -28.45 16.52 -9.10
C GLU A 118 -29.65 17.16 -8.38
N MET A 119 -30.08 16.58 -7.26
CA MET A 119 -31.16 17.15 -6.45
C MET A 119 -30.79 18.50 -5.85
N LEU A 120 -29.55 18.65 -5.35
CA LEU A 120 -29.05 19.90 -4.78
C LEU A 120 -28.93 21.00 -5.84
N GLU A 121 -28.51 20.65 -7.06
CA GLU A 121 -28.42 21.59 -8.20
C GLU A 121 -29.80 22.10 -8.65
N GLN A 122 -30.86 21.32 -8.45
CA GLN A 122 -32.23 21.69 -8.79
C GLN A 122 -32.88 22.61 -7.75
N ILE A 123 -32.28 22.81 -6.57
CA ILE A 123 -32.83 23.69 -5.53
C ILE A 123 -32.62 25.15 -5.96
N SER A 124 -33.69 25.80 -6.40
CA SER A 124 -33.67 27.23 -6.73
C SER A 124 -33.97 28.10 -5.51
N GLY A 125 -33.14 29.14 -5.29
CA GLY A 125 -33.42 30.21 -4.32
C GLY A 125 -33.52 29.72 -2.87
N ASP A 126 -34.58 30.13 -2.16
CA ASP A 126 -34.81 29.83 -0.73
C ASP A 126 -35.49 28.46 -0.49
N GLY A 127 -35.36 27.53 -1.45
CA GLY A 127 -35.89 26.17 -1.33
C GLY A 127 -35.09 25.30 -0.35
N TYR A 128 -35.62 24.12 -0.03
CA TYR A 128 -34.89 23.09 0.70
C TYR A 128 -35.10 21.71 0.10
N LEU A 129 -34.19 20.79 0.39
CA LEU A 129 -34.24 19.42 -0.13
C LEU A 129 -35.35 18.65 0.59
N GLU A 130 -36.49 18.40 -0.07
CA GLU A 130 -37.63 17.67 0.52
C GLU A 130 -37.49 16.13 0.46
N HIS A 131 -36.44 15.63 -0.21
CA HIS A 131 -36.19 14.22 -0.40
C HIS A 131 -35.29 13.64 0.69
N ILE A 132 -35.67 12.47 1.23
CA ILE A 132 -34.81 11.73 2.16
C ILE A 132 -33.86 10.89 1.32
N VAL A 133 -32.58 11.23 1.34
CA VAL A 133 -31.55 10.47 0.62
C VAL A 133 -31.12 9.29 1.47
N PRO A 134 -31.09 8.05 0.94
CA PRO A 134 -30.58 6.91 1.69
C PRO A 134 -29.10 7.14 2.05
N VAL A 135 -28.77 7.06 3.34
CA VAL A 135 -27.40 7.19 3.84
C VAL A 135 -27.03 5.91 4.57
N GLU A 136 -26.07 5.16 4.03
CA GLU A 136 -25.57 3.94 4.66
C GLU A 136 -24.75 4.24 5.94
N HIS A 137 -24.80 3.30 6.89
CA HIS A 137 -24.12 3.41 8.19
C HIS A 137 -22.63 3.05 8.11
N GLU A 138 -22.27 2.04 7.32
CA GLU A 138 -20.89 1.64 7.05
C GLU A 138 -20.51 2.10 5.65
N ARG A 139 -19.63 3.09 5.57
CA ARG A 139 -19.38 3.80 4.30
C ARG A 139 -18.10 3.33 3.66
N TYR A 140 -16.99 3.39 4.38
CA TYR A 140 -15.70 3.00 3.80
C TYR A 140 -15.34 1.59 4.24
N TYR A 141 -15.12 0.73 3.25
CA TYR A 141 -14.61 -0.63 3.47
C TYR A 141 -13.10 -0.67 3.37
N ILE A 142 -12.52 0.13 2.47
CA ILE A 142 -11.08 0.16 2.17
C ILE A 142 -10.36 1.06 3.16
N TYR A 143 -10.88 2.25 3.45
CA TYR A 143 -10.19 3.19 4.36
C TYR A 143 -9.79 2.59 5.72
N PRO A 144 -10.66 1.90 6.48
CA PRO A 144 -10.26 1.33 7.77
C PRO A 144 -9.15 0.28 7.65
N ILE A 145 -9.17 -0.52 6.57
CA ILE A 145 -8.16 -1.55 6.28
C ILE A 145 -6.81 -0.90 5.90
N CYS A 146 -6.86 0.22 5.19
CA CYS A 146 -5.68 0.89 4.63
C CYS A 146 -5.16 2.05 5.50
N ALA A 147 -5.87 2.50 6.52
CA ALA A 147 -5.56 3.71 7.29
C ALA A 147 -4.13 3.73 7.85
N SER A 148 -3.65 2.60 8.38
CA SER A 148 -2.29 2.47 8.91
C SER A 148 -1.20 2.59 7.83
N ASN A 149 -1.54 2.24 6.59
CA ASN A 149 -0.62 2.29 5.45
C ASN A 149 -0.64 3.65 4.73
N ILE A 150 -1.67 4.48 4.92
CA ILE A 150 -1.68 5.87 4.41
C ILE A 150 -0.52 6.67 5.01
N GLY A 151 -0.17 6.41 6.29
CA GLY A 151 1.00 7.03 6.93
C GLY A 151 2.36 6.60 6.35
N LYS A 152 2.40 5.53 5.54
CA LYS A 152 3.61 5.04 4.87
C LYS A 152 3.79 5.64 3.46
N VAL A 153 2.85 6.45 2.99
CA VAL A 153 2.96 7.11 1.68
C VAL A 153 4.18 8.04 1.70
N LYS A 154 5.14 7.80 0.81
CA LYS A 154 6.40 8.57 0.73
C LYS A 154 6.19 10.08 0.56
N ASP A 155 5.10 10.45 -0.11
CA ASP A 155 4.66 11.83 -0.24
C ASP A 155 3.68 12.19 0.88
N ALA A 156 4.20 12.82 1.94
CA ALA A 156 3.39 13.20 3.11
C ALA A 156 2.21 14.11 2.74
N LYS A 157 2.33 14.94 1.69
CA LYS A 157 1.23 15.80 1.24
C LYS A 157 0.13 14.94 0.64
N LEU A 158 0.47 14.00 -0.23
CA LEU A 158 -0.51 13.07 -0.79
C LEU A 158 -1.27 12.33 0.31
N GLY A 159 -0.56 11.79 1.30
CA GLY A 159 -1.19 11.13 2.45
C GLY A 159 -2.20 12.03 3.16
N MET A 160 -1.84 13.30 3.41
CA MET A 160 -2.75 14.29 4.01
C MET A 160 -3.95 14.62 3.12
N HIS A 161 -3.79 14.72 1.80
CA HIS A 161 -4.89 14.99 0.89
C HIS A 161 -5.86 13.81 0.80
N ILE A 162 -5.37 12.57 0.85
CA ILE A 162 -6.23 11.38 0.91
C ILE A 162 -7.08 11.45 2.19
N LEU A 163 -6.45 11.69 3.34
CA LEU A 163 -7.15 11.83 4.62
C LEU A 163 -8.17 12.96 4.61
N PHE A 164 -7.80 14.12 4.04
CA PHE A 164 -8.71 15.25 3.89
C PHE A 164 -9.91 14.90 3.01
N ALA A 165 -9.71 14.22 1.88
CA ALA A 165 -10.80 13.81 1.00
C ALA A 165 -11.82 12.91 1.72
N TYR A 166 -11.35 11.91 2.47
CA TYR A 166 -12.24 11.09 3.32
C TYR A 166 -12.98 11.94 4.36
N THR A 167 -12.29 12.87 5.01
CA THR A 167 -12.87 13.73 6.05
C THR A 167 -14.00 14.61 5.49
N VAL A 168 -13.78 15.19 4.30
CA VAL A 168 -14.79 16.03 3.64
C VAL A 168 -15.98 15.20 3.14
N GLN A 169 -15.75 14.01 2.59
CA GLN A 169 -16.84 13.09 2.24
C GLN A 169 -17.65 12.72 3.51
N ILE A 170 -17.01 12.43 4.65
CA ILE A 170 -17.71 12.20 5.92
C ILE A 170 -18.55 13.41 6.32
N LYS A 171 -17.97 14.63 6.27
CA LYS A 171 -18.66 15.89 6.59
C LYS A 171 -19.91 16.06 5.72
N PHE A 172 -19.82 15.87 4.41
CA PHE A 172 -20.96 15.94 3.50
C PHE A 172 -22.05 14.94 3.88
N ILE A 173 -21.68 13.70 4.17
CA ILE A 173 -22.70 12.70 4.48
C ILE A 173 -23.36 12.96 5.86
N GLU A 174 -22.65 13.55 6.82
CA GLU A 174 -23.26 14.01 8.07
C GLU A 174 -24.25 15.17 7.84
N THR A 175 -23.98 16.09 6.90
CA THR A 175 -24.99 17.11 6.55
C THR A 175 -26.23 16.49 5.89
N MET A 176 -26.07 15.43 5.09
CA MET A 176 -27.19 14.66 4.54
C MET A 176 -28.02 13.97 5.64
N LYS A 177 -27.36 13.33 6.62
CA LYS A 177 -28.06 12.72 7.76
C LYS A 177 -28.86 13.75 8.56
N TRP A 178 -28.28 14.92 8.79
CA TRP A 178 -28.96 16.00 9.50
C TRP A 178 -30.21 16.46 8.73
N ASN A 179 -30.11 16.66 7.41
CA ASN A 179 -31.25 16.99 6.55
C ASN A 179 -32.35 15.93 6.65
N ASN A 180 -31.99 14.65 6.57
CA ASN A 180 -32.94 13.55 6.69
C ASN A 180 -33.68 13.56 8.04
N ASN A 181 -33.00 13.89 9.13
CA ASN A 181 -33.62 14.00 10.45
C ASN A 181 -34.59 15.19 10.51
N LEU A 182 -34.18 16.36 10.02
CA LEU A 182 -35.05 17.54 9.93
C LEU A 182 -36.31 17.25 9.12
N LEU A 183 -36.19 16.57 7.98
CA LEU A 183 -37.34 16.17 7.16
C LEU A 183 -38.29 15.20 7.88
N ARG A 184 -37.75 14.25 8.67
CA ARG A 184 -38.58 13.35 9.47
C ARG A 184 -39.36 14.12 10.52
N TRP A 185 -38.69 15.01 11.27
CA TRP A 185 -39.35 15.85 12.25
C TRP A 185 -40.38 16.79 11.62
N LEU A 186 -40.10 17.33 10.43
CA LEU A 186 -41.05 18.17 9.69
C LEU A 186 -42.30 17.38 9.28
N ARG A 187 -42.13 16.14 8.80
CA ARG A 187 -43.26 15.25 8.47
C ARG A 187 -44.10 14.94 9.71
N ASP A 188 -43.46 14.66 10.84
CA ASP A 188 -44.15 14.41 12.11
C ASP A 188 -44.91 15.65 12.61
N ALA A 189 -44.31 16.85 12.51
CA ALA A 189 -44.95 18.11 12.88
C ALA A 189 -46.17 18.41 11.99
N ARG A 190 -46.05 18.22 10.66
CA ARG A 190 -47.16 18.36 9.71
C ARG A 190 -48.29 17.37 10.01
N LYS A 191 -47.96 16.13 10.39
CA LYS A 191 -48.96 15.14 10.79
C LYS A 191 -49.74 15.61 12.04
N ARG A 192 -49.05 16.08 13.08
CA ARG A 192 -49.69 16.61 14.30
C ARG A 192 -50.56 17.83 14.01
N GLN A 193 -50.09 18.72 13.14
CA GLN A 193 -50.87 19.89 12.72
C GLN A 193 -52.20 19.50 12.07
N MET A 194 -52.20 18.45 11.23
CA MET A 194 -53.42 17.93 10.62
C MET A 194 -54.37 17.29 11.65
N GLU A 195 -53.82 16.59 12.66
CA GLU A 195 -54.59 15.89 13.69
C GLU A 195 -55.18 16.84 14.76
N TYR A 196 -54.38 17.78 15.27
CA TYR A 196 -54.71 18.58 16.46
C TYR A 196 -55.00 20.07 16.15
N LYS A 197 -54.52 20.60 15.01
CA LYS A 197 -54.64 22.02 14.63
C LYS A 197 -54.15 23.00 15.71
N ASP A 198 -53.20 22.57 16.53
CA ASP A 198 -52.63 23.36 17.61
C ASP A 198 -51.64 24.42 17.08
N ALA A 199 -51.56 25.55 17.78
CA ALA A 199 -50.65 26.64 17.39
C ALA A 199 -49.16 26.25 17.54
N GLU A 200 -48.86 25.30 18.42
CA GLU A 200 -47.50 24.83 18.68
C GLU A 200 -46.95 24.04 17.49
N SER A 201 -47.70 23.08 16.94
CA SER A 201 -47.29 22.34 15.73
C SER A 201 -47.06 23.24 14.52
N ILE A 202 -47.88 24.28 14.33
CA ILE A 202 -47.70 25.30 13.27
C ILE A 202 -46.36 26.04 13.46
N ARG A 203 -46.04 26.40 14.71
CA ARG A 203 -44.78 27.07 15.03
C ARG A 203 -43.59 26.16 14.79
N THR A 204 -43.63 24.92 15.30
CA THR A 204 -42.56 23.92 15.10
C THR A 204 -42.33 23.63 13.63
N GLN A 205 -43.39 23.53 12.82
CA GLN A 205 -43.27 23.36 11.37
C GLN A 205 -42.48 24.53 10.75
N LYS A 206 -42.85 25.77 11.06
CA LYS A 206 -42.18 26.97 10.53
C LYS A 206 -40.71 27.06 10.94
N GLU A 207 -40.41 26.70 12.19
CA GLU A 207 -39.03 26.63 12.70
C GLU A 207 -38.22 25.58 11.92
N LEU A 208 -38.75 24.36 11.74
CA LEU A 208 -38.08 23.30 10.97
C LEU A 208 -37.89 23.64 9.49
N GLU A 209 -38.86 24.30 8.86
CA GLU A 209 -38.72 24.79 7.48
C GLU A 209 -37.63 25.87 7.37
N THR A 210 -37.51 26.72 8.38
CA THR A 210 -36.43 27.73 8.45
C THR A 210 -35.07 27.06 8.62
N ASP A 211 -34.96 26.07 9.52
CA ASP A 211 -33.72 25.32 9.76
C ASP A 211 -33.27 24.55 8.51
N LEU A 212 -34.21 23.94 7.77
CA LEU A 212 -33.93 23.28 6.50
C LEU A 212 -33.34 24.26 5.47
N LYS A 213 -33.93 25.45 5.33
CA LYS A 213 -33.42 26.49 4.43
C LYS A 213 -32.02 26.97 4.81
N VAL A 214 -31.75 27.13 6.11
CA VAL A 214 -30.42 27.52 6.61
C VAL A 214 -29.39 26.40 6.43
N HIS A 215 -29.84 25.15 6.44
CA HIS A 215 -28.96 23.98 6.33
C HIS A 215 -28.55 23.66 4.88
N VAL A 216 -29.41 23.89 3.89
CA VAL A 216 -29.12 23.58 2.47
C VAL A 216 -27.82 24.23 1.97
N PRO A 217 -27.52 25.53 2.19
CA PRO A 217 -26.25 26.11 1.78
C PRO A 217 -25.02 25.40 2.38
N LYS A 218 -25.13 24.87 3.60
CA LYS A 218 -24.05 24.10 4.25
C LYS A 218 -23.86 22.74 3.57
N MET A 219 -24.95 22.12 3.12
CA MET A 219 -24.90 20.88 2.35
C MET A 219 -24.23 21.10 0.99
N VAL A 220 -24.64 22.15 0.27
CA VAL A 220 -24.05 22.52 -1.03
C VAL A 220 -22.55 22.81 -0.87
N ALA A 221 -22.16 23.63 0.11
CA ALA A 221 -20.75 23.91 0.37
C ALA A 221 -19.95 22.63 0.69
N ALA A 222 -20.52 21.72 1.49
CA ALA A 222 -19.88 20.44 1.79
C ALA A 222 -19.77 19.52 0.55
N PHE A 223 -20.75 19.55 -0.35
CA PHE A 223 -20.72 18.83 -1.62
C PHE A 223 -19.63 19.38 -2.56
N ASP A 224 -19.52 20.70 -2.68
CA ASP A 224 -18.48 21.36 -3.48
C ASP A 224 -17.08 21.05 -2.95
N GLU A 225 -16.88 21.14 -1.63
CA GLU A 225 -15.63 20.76 -0.98
C GLU A 225 -15.28 19.29 -1.29
N MET A 226 -16.28 18.40 -1.22
CA MET A 226 -16.12 16.97 -1.49
C MET A 226 -15.72 16.72 -2.95
N GLU A 227 -16.37 17.40 -3.89
CA GLU A 227 -16.08 17.30 -5.30
C GLU A 227 -14.64 17.74 -5.59
N VAL A 228 -14.24 18.90 -5.07
CA VAL A 228 -12.87 19.42 -5.26
C VAL A 228 -11.84 18.49 -4.65
N ALA A 229 -12.10 17.95 -3.45
CA ALA A 229 -11.20 17.01 -2.80
C ALA A 229 -11.03 15.71 -3.60
N THR A 230 -12.14 15.13 -4.05
CA THR A 230 -12.12 13.87 -4.80
C THR A 230 -11.46 14.03 -6.17
N LYS A 231 -11.82 15.07 -6.93
CA LYS A 231 -11.19 15.36 -8.22
C LYS A 231 -9.68 15.58 -8.09
N THR A 232 -9.25 16.25 -7.02
CA THR A 232 -7.81 16.46 -6.77
C THR A 232 -7.08 15.14 -6.57
N ILE A 233 -7.65 14.19 -5.83
CA ILE A 233 -7.08 12.85 -5.66
C ILE A 233 -7.04 12.10 -6.99
N MET A 234 -8.10 12.18 -7.79
CA MET A 234 -8.15 11.58 -9.12
C MET A 234 -7.17 12.21 -10.12
N GLU A 235 -6.80 13.49 -9.97
CA GLU A 235 -5.74 14.10 -10.77
C GLU A 235 -4.34 13.69 -10.29
N TYR A 236 -4.19 13.37 -9.00
CA TYR A 236 -2.89 13.09 -8.39
C TYR A 236 -2.45 11.63 -8.53
N ILE A 237 -3.37 10.70 -8.32
CA ILE A 237 -3.15 9.27 -8.40
C ILE A 237 -3.69 8.84 -9.74
N ASN A 238 -2.92 8.23 -10.63
CA ASN A 238 -3.41 7.66 -11.88
C ASN A 238 -4.26 6.40 -11.62
N GLU A 239 -4.93 5.87 -12.64
CA GLU A 239 -5.73 4.65 -12.51
C GLU A 239 -4.92 3.42 -12.07
N ASP A 240 -3.64 3.36 -12.44
CA ASP A 240 -2.70 2.31 -12.05
C ASP A 240 -2.07 2.50 -10.65
N GLY A 241 -2.53 3.51 -9.90
CA GLY A 241 -1.99 3.86 -8.58
C GLY A 241 -0.66 4.61 -8.61
N THR A 242 -0.11 4.93 -9.78
CA THR A 242 1.10 5.76 -9.88
C THR A 242 0.81 7.23 -9.59
N ILE A 243 1.80 7.97 -9.10
CA ILE A 243 1.66 9.40 -8.82
C ILE A 243 1.90 10.19 -10.11
N ASN A 244 0.94 11.05 -10.47
CA ASN A 244 1.08 11.98 -11.59
C ASN A 244 2.10 13.09 -11.25
N PRO A 245 3.24 13.20 -11.95
CA PRO A 245 4.25 14.20 -11.62
C PRO A 245 3.79 15.63 -11.90
N ARG A 246 2.83 15.83 -12.83
CA ARG A 246 2.36 17.17 -13.24
C ARG A 246 1.45 17.82 -12.21
N SER A 247 0.79 17.04 -11.37
CA SER A 247 -0.16 17.53 -10.37
C SER A 247 0.51 17.97 -9.06
N LYS A 248 1.79 17.62 -8.83
CA LYS A 248 2.61 18.05 -7.68
C LYS A 248 2.57 19.54 -7.38
N HIS A 249 2.52 20.38 -8.42
CA HIS A 249 2.52 21.83 -8.27
C HIS A 249 1.13 22.43 -7.98
N LYS A 250 0.05 21.72 -8.29
CA LYS A 250 -1.32 22.26 -8.19
C LYS A 250 -1.91 22.20 -6.78
N LEU A 251 -1.40 21.32 -5.90
CA LEU A 251 -1.96 21.14 -4.55
C LEU A 251 -1.70 22.31 -3.60
N HIS A 252 -0.65 23.09 -3.85
CA HIS A 252 -0.25 24.16 -2.93
C HIS A 252 -1.25 25.32 -2.86
N SER A 253 -2.07 25.55 -3.88
CA SER A 253 -2.85 26.79 -3.96
C SER A 253 -4.31 26.67 -3.52
N ARG A 254 -4.89 25.46 -3.38
CA ARG A 254 -6.34 25.32 -3.17
C ARG A 254 -6.75 25.09 -1.71
N TYR A 255 -5.96 24.38 -0.92
CA TYR A 255 -6.40 23.94 0.41
C TYR A 255 -6.12 24.93 1.55
N TYR A 256 -5.16 25.84 1.39
CA TYR A 256 -4.94 26.91 2.37
C TYR A 256 -6.06 27.97 2.38
N PHE A 257 -6.97 27.96 1.39
CA PHE A 257 -8.06 28.93 1.28
C PHE A 257 -9.41 28.43 1.81
N LEU A 258 -9.60 27.12 1.99
CA LEU A 258 -10.87 26.57 2.47
C LEU A 258 -11.13 26.81 3.98
N ASN A 259 -10.10 27.20 4.74
CA ASN A 259 -10.26 27.70 6.11
C ASN A 259 -10.35 29.23 6.19
N SER A 260 -10.41 29.95 5.07
CA SER A 260 -10.73 31.38 5.08
C SER A 260 -12.25 31.54 5.11
N PRO A 261 -12.83 32.16 6.16
CA PRO A 261 -14.28 32.39 6.28
C PRO A 261 -14.92 33.20 5.14
N GLN A 262 -14.14 33.74 4.20
CA GLN A 262 -14.58 34.73 3.22
C GLN A 262 -14.80 34.20 1.78
N SER A 263 -14.58 32.92 1.50
CA SER A 263 -14.58 32.43 0.10
C SER A 263 -15.91 31.85 -0.42
N VAL A 264 -16.97 31.79 0.40
CA VAL A 264 -18.30 31.35 -0.07
C VAL A 264 -18.96 32.50 -0.85
N ARG A 265 -18.65 32.61 -2.14
CA ARG A 265 -19.50 33.36 -3.07
C ARG A 265 -20.72 32.51 -3.36
N TYR A 266 -21.85 32.87 -2.77
CA TYR A 266 -23.16 32.39 -3.20
C TYR A 266 -23.28 32.66 -4.71
N ARG A 267 -23.39 31.59 -5.50
CA ARG A 267 -23.78 31.66 -6.91
C ARG A 267 -25.30 31.60 -7.01
#